data_AF-A0ABD3TSL0-F1
#
_entry.id   AF-A0ABD3TSL0-F1
#
_cell.length_a   1.000
_cell.length_b   1.000
_cell.length_c   1.000
_cell.angle_alpha   90.00
_cell.angle_beta   90.00
_cell.angle_gamma   90.00
#
_symmetry.space_group_name_H-M   'P 1'
#
loop_
_entity.id
_entity.type
_entity.pdbx_description
1 polymer ?
#
loop_
_entity_poly.entity_id
_entity_poly.type
_entity_poly.pdbx_seq_one_letter_code
_entity_poly.pdbx_strand_id
1 'polypeptide(L)'
;MLSQNGWAEGKEGFPPKMAREPRINSAILWLSEWPNFLITGGAPKVNHFIHNQDRLDKAFTTDRAKKTGNANACSGKIFVIVPLHHFGPITPENDPERKLGLLVGETWKDRMECRQWGPHFPHVAGIFGQSEHGAQSVALSGGYEDDEEHGEWFLYTGSGGRDLSGNKRINKKQSSETFFKFNVALRVSCRHGYPVRVVSIIQICPQVGYNILSIEHIKEVKYRDIYVVVLAYRTSPYRETNFLCHMTHINLFFFYP
;
A
#
# COMPACT_ATOMS: atom_id res chain seq x y z
N MET A 1 5.44 -35.11 -42.44
CA MET A 1 4.04 -35.06 -41.97
C MET A 1 4.04 -34.14 -40.74
N LEU A 2 3.72 -32.84 -40.81
CA LEU A 2 2.39 -32.23 -41.08
C LEU A 2 1.31 -33.06 -40.35
N SER A 3 0.44 -32.55 -39.47
CA SER A 3 -0.06 -31.19 -39.27
C SER A 3 -1.04 -31.15 -38.08
N GLN A 4 -1.13 -29.97 -37.46
CA GLN A 4 -2.38 -29.23 -37.18
C GLN A 4 -3.46 -29.74 -36.18
N ASN A 5 -3.76 -28.80 -35.27
CA ASN A 5 -5.08 -28.29 -34.87
C ASN A 5 -6.06 -29.17 -34.07
N GLY A 6 -6.61 -28.59 -33.00
CA GLY A 6 -7.83 -29.06 -32.36
C GLY A 6 -8.13 -28.39 -31.02
N TRP A 7 -8.75 -27.21 -31.06
CA TRP A 7 -9.52 -26.69 -29.93
C TRP A 7 -10.77 -27.56 -29.72
N ALA A 8 -11.11 -27.88 -28.48
CA ALA A 8 -12.42 -28.40 -28.11
C ALA A 8 -12.96 -27.61 -26.90
N GLU A 9 -14.11 -26.99 -27.09
CA GLU A 9 -14.94 -26.32 -26.09
C GLU A 9 -15.63 -27.33 -25.15
N GLY A 10 -15.89 -26.95 -23.90
CA GLY A 10 -17.01 -27.52 -23.13
C GLY A 10 -16.76 -27.85 -21.64
N LYS A 11 -17.11 -26.88 -20.77
CA LYS A 11 -17.64 -27.02 -19.39
C LYS A 11 -17.25 -28.25 -18.55
N GLU A 12 -16.31 -28.06 -17.62
CA GLU A 12 -16.30 -28.79 -16.34
C GLU A 12 -16.03 -27.82 -15.18
N GLY A 13 -16.80 -27.97 -14.11
CA GLY A 13 -16.97 -27.00 -13.02
C GLY A 13 -15.77 -26.82 -12.08
N PHE A 14 -16.01 -26.07 -11.00
CA PHE A 14 -15.04 -25.81 -9.93
C PHE A 14 -14.21 -27.06 -9.58
N PRO A 15 -12.86 -26.95 -9.47
CA PRO A 15 -12.01 -28.09 -9.17
C PRO A 15 -12.49 -28.78 -7.87
N PRO A 16 -12.73 -30.10 -7.86
CA PRO A 16 -13.28 -30.81 -6.70
C PRO A 16 -12.43 -30.68 -5.44
N LYS A 17 -11.15 -30.34 -5.58
CA LYS A 17 -10.21 -30.07 -4.48
C LYS A 17 -10.44 -28.70 -3.84
N MET A 18 -10.88 -27.71 -4.63
CA MET A 18 -11.10 -26.33 -4.20
C MET A 18 -12.50 -26.12 -3.61
N ALA A 19 -13.48 -26.92 -4.02
CA ALA A 19 -14.80 -27.01 -3.37
C ALA A 19 -14.75 -27.79 -2.03
N ARG A 20 -13.79 -28.71 -1.87
CA ARG A 20 -13.63 -29.53 -0.64
C ARG A 20 -12.82 -28.85 0.47
N GLU A 21 -11.89 -27.96 0.11
CA GLU A 21 -11.05 -27.26 1.10
C GLU A 21 -11.04 -25.74 0.85
N PRO A 22 -12.14 -25.03 1.16
CA PRO A 22 -12.05 -23.59 1.31
C PRO A 22 -11.15 -23.34 2.52
N ARG A 23 -9.93 -22.83 2.30
CA ARG A 23 -9.03 -22.40 3.39
C ARG A 23 -9.60 -21.17 4.06
N ILE A 24 -10.70 -21.36 4.78
CA ILE A 24 -11.23 -20.46 5.78
C ILE A 24 -10.16 -20.39 6.86
N ASN A 25 -9.75 -19.17 7.21
CA ASN A 25 -8.82 -18.92 8.31
C ASN A 25 -9.23 -19.76 9.53
N SER A 26 -8.41 -20.76 9.89
CA SER A 26 -8.70 -21.71 10.96
C SER A 26 -8.81 -21.08 12.35
N ALA A 27 -8.47 -19.80 12.48
CA ALA A 27 -8.73 -18.98 13.67
C ALA A 27 -10.22 -18.81 14.00
N ILE A 28 -11.13 -19.08 13.07
CA ILE A 28 -12.59 -19.03 13.32
C ILE A 28 -13.11 -20.34 13.97
N LEU A 29 -12.39 -21.46 13.81
CA LEU A 29 -12.87 -22.80 14.23
C LEU A 29 -12.50 -23.19 15.67
N TRP A 30 -11.53 -22.53 16.32
CA TRP A 30 -11.06 -22.90 17.67
C TRP A 30 -11.90 -22.31 18.82
N LEU A 31 -13.06 -21.74 18.53
CA LEU A 31 -13.97 -21.17 19.54
C LEU A 31 -14.98 -22.17 20.10
N SER A 32 -15.00 -23.43 19.63
CA SER A 32 -16.02 -24.42 20.01
C SER A 32 -15.66 -25.34 21.19
N GLU A 33 -14.44 -25.27 21.73
CA GLU A 33 -13.97 -26.22 22.75
C GLU A 33 -13.50 -25.57 24.07
N TRP A 34 -14.09 -24.44 24.45
CA TRP A 34 -13.92 -23.89 25.80
C TRP A 34 -15.21 -24.09 26.61
N PRO A 35 -15.14 -24.55 27.87
CA PRO A 35 -16.33 -24.74 28.69
C PRO A 35 -17.02 -23.39 28.89
N ASN A 36 -18.35 -23.41 28.77
CA ASN A 36 -19.27 -22.27 28.87
C ASN A 36 -18.89 -21.24 29.94
N PHE A 37 -18.03 -20.28 29.59
CA PHE A 37 -18.17 -18.94 30.15
C PHE A 37 -19.42 -18.37 29.47
N LEU A 38 -20.37 -17.93 30.27
CA LEU A 38 -21.54 -17.20 29.82
C LEU A 38 -21.07 -15.94 29.08
N ILE A 39 -20.76 -16.07 27.79
CA ILE A 39 -20.67 -14.95 26.87
C ILE A 39 -22.12 -14.52 26.71
N THR A 40 -22.49 -13.44 27.40
CA THR A 40 -23.69 -12.69 27.11
C THR A 40 -23.68 -12.38 25.62
N GLY A 41 -24.52 -13.12 24.88
CA GLY A 41 -24.54 -13.12 23.42
C GLY A 41 -24.92 -11.75 22.90
N GLY A 42 -23.91 -10.94 22.55
CA GLY A 42 -24.12 -9.75 21.75
C GLY A 42 -24.64 -10.17 20.37
N ALA A 43 -25.65 -9.45 19.87
CA ALA A 43 -26.25 -9.71 18.57
C ALA A 43 -25.19 -9.87 17.45
N PRO A 44 -25.42 -10.76 16.47
CA PRO A 44 -24.48 -10.98 15.37
C PRO A 44 -24.19 -9.65 14.68
N LYS A 45 -22.90 -9.28 14.65
CA LYS A 45 -22.46 -8.04 13.99
C LYS A 45 -22.65 -8.19 12.49
N VAL A 46 -23.69 -7.57 11.96
CA VAL A 46 -23.90 -7.46 10.52
C VAL A 46 -22.76 -6.62 9.92
N ASN A 47 -21.95 -7.26 9.06
CA ASN A 47 -20.90 -6.61 8.29
C ASN A 47 -21.51 -6.17 6.95
N HIS A 48 -21.72 -4.86 6.78
CA HIS A 48 -22.16 -4.30 5.51
C HIS A 48 -20.93 -4.12 4.61
N PHE A 49 -20.87 -4.89 3.51
CA PHE A 49 -19.88 -4.68 2.46
C PHE A 49 -20.42 -3.65 1.45
N ILE A 50 -19.62 -2.62 1.15
CA ILE A 50 -19.98 -1.58 0.18
C ILE A 50 -19.14 -1.79 -1.08
N HIS A 51 -19.82 -2.03 -2.21
CA HIS A 51 -19.19 -2.16 -3.51
C HIS A 51 -18.58 -0.83 -3.95
N ASN A 52 -17.52 -0.85 -4.77
CA ASN A 52 -16.81 0.38 -5.11
C ASN A 52 -17.70 1.43 -5.80
N GLN A 53 -18.61 1.02 -6.69
CA GLN A 53 -19.54 1.95 -7.35
C GLN A 53 -20.54 2.62 -6.40
N ASP A 54 -20.81 2.02 -5.25
CA ASP A 54 -21.77 2.54 -4.27
C ASP A 54 -21.08 3.45 -3.24
N ARG A 55 -19.77 3.66 -3.36
CA ARG A 55 -19.01 4.54 -2.48
C ARG A 55 -19.15 5.98 -2.92
N LEU A 56 -19.16 6.87 -1.93
CA LEU A 56 -19.05 8.31 -2.15
C LEU A 56 -17.69 8.66 -2.78
N ASP A 57 -17.66 9.73 -3.57
CA ASP A 57 -16.45 10.20 -4.24
C ASP A 57 -15.38 10.70 -3.27
N LYS A 58 -15.77 11.11 -2.05
CA LYS A 58 -14.84 11.55 -0.99
C LYS A 58 -14.84 10.55 0.15
N ALA A 59 -13.76 10.56 0.93
CA ALA A 59 -13.69 9.84 2.18
C ALA A 59 -14.86 10.25 3.10
N PHE A 60 -15.44 9.26 3.77
CA PHE A 60 -16.65 9.43 4.57
C PHE A 60 -16.53 8.73 5.92
N THR A 61 -17.22 9.25 6.93
CA THR A 61 -17.31 8.61 8.26
C THR A 61 -18.66 7.94 8.44
N THR A 62 -18.67 6.82 9.14
CA THR A 62 -19.91 6.14 9.58
C THR A 62 -20.29 6.60 10.98
N ASP A 63 -21.54 6.40 11.40
CA ASP A 63 -22.01 6.70 12.77
C ASP A 63 -21.20 5.99 13.88
N ARG A 64 -20.46 4.93 13.53
CA ARG A 64 -19.55 4.22 14.45
C ARG A 64 -18.23 4.96 14.70
N ALA A 65 -17.93 6.02 13.96
CA ALA A 65 -16.68 6.76 14.06
C ALA A 65 -16.61 7.50 15.41
N LYS A 66 -15.60 7.16 16.22
CA LYS A 66 -15.39 7.77 17.54
C LYS A 66 -14.45 8.97 17.52
N LYS A 67 -13.56 9.04 16.52
CA LYS A 67 -12.62 10.16 16.34
C LYS A 67 -13.09 11.03 15.20
N THR A 68 -12.90 12.34 15.37
CA THR A 68 -13.17 13.33 14.35
C THR A 68 -12.15 13.26 13.21
N GLY A 69 -12.50 13.82 12.06
CA GLY A 69 -11.67 13.83 10.86
C GLY A 69 -11.45 12.44 10.24
N ASN A 70 -10.35 12.29 9.49
CA ASN A 70 -10.10 11.10 8.67
C ASN A 70 -9.52 9.91 9.44
N ALA A 71 -9.41 10.00 10.77
CA ALA A 71 -8.85 8.92 11.59
C ALA A 71 -9.69 7.64 11.54
N ASN A 72 -11.01 7.76 11.52
CA ASN A 72 -11.96 6.66 11.43
C ASN A 72 -12.76 6.67 10.11
N ALA A 73 -12.31 7.43 9.11
CA ALA A 73 -12.98 7.51 7.82
C ALA A 73 -12.74 6.25 6.97
N CYS A 74 -13.75 5.91 6.18
CA CYS A 74 -13.64 4.99 5.06
C CYS A 74 -13.15 5.74 3.83
N SER A 75 -12.31 5.09 3.03
CA SER A 75 -11.90 5.59 1.71
C SER A 75 -13.12 5.68 0.78
N GLY A 76 -13.16 6.74 -0.03
CA GLY A 76 -14.16 6.91 -1.07
C GLY A 76 -14.01 5.91 -2.23
N LYS A 77 -14.70 6.21 -3.33
CA LYS A 77 -14.64 5.46 -4.59
C LYS A 77 -13.21 5.42 -5.13
N ILE A 78 -12.74 4.24 -5.53
CA ILE A 78 -11.51 4.09 -6.30
C ILE A 78 -11.85 4.39 -7.77
N PHE A 79 -11.14 5.34 -8.38
CA PHE A 79 -11.41 5.80 -9.74
C PHE A 79 -10.68 4.97 -10.80
N VAL A 80 -9.58 4.31 -10.42
CA VAL A 80 -8.81 3.44 -11.32
C VAL A 80 -9.29 2.00 -11.28
N ILE A 81 -9.13 1.29 -12.40
CA ILE A 81 -9.56 -0.11 -12.54
C ILE A 81 -8.40 -1.13 -12.44
N VAL A 82 -7.22 -0.67 -12.04
CA VAL A 82 -6.05 -1.56 -11.89
C VAL A 82 -6.24 -2.63 -10.82
N PRO A 83 -5.77 -3.87 -11.03
CA PRO A 83 -5.77 -4.88 -9.98
C PRO A 83 -4.82 -4.51 -8.83
N LEU A 84 -5.04 -5.06 -7.64
CA LEU A 84 -4.20 -4.78 -6.46
C LEU A 84 -2.73 -5.20 -6.65
N HIS A 85 -2.44 -6.11 -7.56
CA HIS A 85 -1.08 -6.57 -7.87
C HIS A 85 -0.46 -5.86 -9.09
N HIS A 86 -1.09 -4.80 -9.59
CA HIS A 86 -0.61 -4.04 -10.75
C HIS A 86 0.74 -3.35 -10.50
N PHE A 87 1.74 -3.72 -11.31
CA PHE A 87 3.06 -3.09 -11.34
C PHE A 87 3.12 -2.00 -12.41
N GLY A 88 4.02 -1.03 -12.22
CA GLY A 88 4.29 0.00 -13.22
C GLY A 88 3.27 1.15 -13.22
N PRO A 89 3.25 1.96 -14.29
CA PRO A 89 2.40 3.14 -14.37
C PRO A 89 0.92 2.77 -14.47
N ILE A 90 0.07 3.68 -14.01
CA ILE A 90 -1.38 3.61 -14.28
C ILE A 90 -1.61 4.36 -15.59
N THR A 91 -2.01 3.63 -16.62
CA THR A 91 -2.16 4.14 -17.98
C THR A 91 -3.57 4.72 -18.21
N PRO A 92 -3.79 5.50 -19.28
CA PRO A 92 -5.11 6.00 -19.68
C PRO A 92 -6.23 4.96 -19.70
N GLU A 93 -5.94 3.73 -20.10
CA GLU A 93 -6.92 2.65 -20.18
C GLU A 93 -7.43 2.22 -18.81
N ASN A 94 -6.62 2.47 -17.77
CA ASN A 94 -6.93 2.14 -16.39
C ASN A 94 -7.59 3.31 -15.62
N ASP A 95 -7.79 4.43 -16.28
CA ASP A 95 -8.45 5.64 -15.79
C ASP A 95 -9.68 5.92 -16.68
N PRO A 96 -10.80 5.22 -16.45
CA PRO A 96 -11.95 5.25 -17.34
C PRO A 96 -12.63 6.62 -17.44
N GLU A 97 -12.50 7.45 -16.40
CA GLU A 97 -13.16 8.75 -16.32
C GLU A 97 -12.33 9.85 -17.00
N ARG A 98 -11.05 10.02 -16.65
CA ARG A 98 -10.23 11.09 -17.24
C ARG A 98 -9.50 10.66 -18.50
N LYS A 99 -9.22 9.36 -18.66
CA LYS A 99 -8.42 8.79 -19.76
C LYS A 99 -7.04 9.44 -19.87
N LEU A 100 -6.47 9.85 -18.74
CA LEU A 100 -5.12 10.42 -18.68
C LEU A 100 -4.13 9.42 -18.09
N GLY A 101 -4.61 8.53 -17.23
CA GLY A 101 -3.74 7.74 -16.38
C GLY A 101 -3.18 8.62 -15.26
N LEU A 102 -2.13 8.14 -14.62
CA LEU A 102 -1.50 8.84 -13.51
C LEU A 102 -0.28 9.61 -13.99
N LEU A 103 -0.31 10.93 -13.86
CA LEU A 103 0.76 11.81 -14.31
C LEU A 103 1.76 12.13 -13.19
N VAL A 104 3.04 12.13 -13.55
CA VAL A 104 4.14 12.56 -12.67
C VAL A 104 3.87 13.96 -12.15
N GLY A 105 3.95 14.13 -10.83
CA GLY A 105 3.74 15.39 -10.16
C GLY A 105 2.31 15.68 -9.74
N GLU A 106 1.33 14.83 -10.06
CA GLU A 106 -0.02 14.93 -9.50
C GLU A 106 0.02 14.93 -7.97
N THR A 107 -0.83 15.78 -7.37
CA THR A 107 -0.94 15.91 -5.91
C THR A 107 -2.35 15.65 -5.42
N TRP A 108 -2.43 15.15 -4.18
CA TRP A 108 -3.68 14.93 -3.46
C TRP A 108 -3.57 15.47 -2.05
N LYS A 109 -4.71 15.84 -1.47
CA LYS A 109 -4.77 16.43 -0.13
C LYS A 109 -4.21 15.48 0.93
N ASP A 110 -4.50 14.19 0.82
CA ASP A 110 -4.06 13.20 1.80
C ASP A 110 -3.91 11.79 1.21
N ARG A 111 -3.50 10.85 2.07
CA ARG A 111 -3.32 9.44 1.72
C ARG A 111 -4.63 8.70 1.42
N MET A 112 -5.79 9.24 1.79
CA MET A 112 -7.09 8.68 1.40
C MET A 112 -7.46 9.05 -0.02
N GLU A 113 -7.25 10.30 -0.40
CA GLU A 113 -7.50 10.76 -1.76
C GLU A 113 -6.49 10.16 -2.74
N CYS A 114 -5.20 10.14 -2.36
CA CYS A 114 -4.15 9.42 -3.09
C CYS A 114 -4.50 7.95 -3.36
N ARG A 115 -5.16 7.27 -2.41
CA ARG A 115 -5.58 5.87 -2.59
C ARG A 115 -6.60 5.72 -3.73
N GLN A 116 -7.47 6.70 -3.93
CA GLN A 116 -8.56 6.63 -4.92
C GLN A 116 -8.04 6.62 -6.36
N TRP A 117 -6.89 7.25 -6.59
CA TRP A 117 -6.23 7.33 -7.90
C TRP A 117 -5.22 6.19 -8.15
N GLY A 118 -5.01 5.30 -7.18
CA GLY A 118 -4.15 4.13 -7.31
C GLY A 118 -2.61 4.26 -7.21
N PRO A 119 -1.93 5.44 -7.12
CA PRO A 119 -0.47 5.46 -6.97
C PRO A 119 -0.01 4.62 -5.77
N HIS A 120 -0.72 4.75 -4.64
CA HIS A 120 -0.45 3.99 -3.44
C HIS A 120 -1.74 3.69 -2.67
N PHE A 121 -2.14 2.43 -2.65
CA PHE A 121 -3.43 2.03 -2.08
C PHE A 121 -3.48 2.13 -0.54
N PRO A 122 -2.50 1.66 0.24
CA PRO A 122 -2.57 1.78 1.69
C PRO A 122 -2.63 3.25 2.15
N HIS A 123 -3.58 3.60 3.01
CA HIS A 123 -3.67 4.97 3.53
C HIS A 123 -2.79 5.20 4.77
N VAL A 124 -2.28 4.14 5.39
CA VAL A 124 -1.41 4.19 6.59
C VAL A 124 -0.03 3.57 6.33
N ALA A 125 0.02 2.35 5.78
CA ALA A 125 1.29 1.65 5.59
C ALA A 125 2.20 2.40 4.60
N GLY A 126 3.51 2.37 4.82
CA GLY A 126 4.49 2.96 3.90
C GLY A 126 4.71 2.14 2.64
N ILE A 127 4.55 0.81 2.72
CA ILE A 127 4.80 -0.13 1.63
C ILE A 127 3.49 -0.80 1.23
N PHE A 128 3.27 -0.91 -0.08
CA PHE A 128 2.22 -1.73 -0.67
C PHE A 128 2.85 -2.87 -1.46
N GLY A 129 2.56 -4.10 -1.04
CA GLY A 129 3.19 -5.29 -1.59
C GLY A 129 2.66 -6.59 -1.01
N GLN A 130 2.88 -7.68 -1.74
CA GLN A 130 2.76 -9.03 -1.21
C GLN A 130 4.13 -9.71 -1.20
N SER A 131 4.43 -10.46 -0.14
CA SER A 131 5.73 -11.14 0.03
C SER A 131 6.07 -12.13 -1.08
N GLU A 132 5.08 -12.67 -1.78
CA GLU A 132 5.25 -13.64 -2.86
C GLU A 132 5.24 -13.00 -4.26
N HIS A 133 4.77 -11.75 -4.37
CA HIS A 133 4.56 -11.10 -5.67
C HIS A 133 5.51 -9.93 -5.91
N GLY A 134 5.84 -9.18 -4.86
CA GLY A 134 6.62 -7.95 -4.95
C GLY A 134 5.87 -6.75 -4.36
N ALA A 135 6.60 -5.64 -4.23
CA ALA A 135 6.06 -4.34 -3.84
C ALA A 135 5.64 -3.54 -5.08
N GLN A 136 4.38 -3.11 -5.13
CA GLN A 136 3.85 -2.28 -6.21
C GLN A 136 4.09 -0.79 -5.97
N SER A 137 4.11 -0.34 -4.71
CA SER A 137 4.37 1.07 -4.40
C SER A 137 4.88 1.34 -2.99
N VAL A 138 5.55 2.47 -2.81
CA VAL A 138 6.03 2.98 -1.52
C VAL A 138 5.66 4.45 -1.33
N ALA A 139 5.56 4.85 -0.06
CA ALA A 139 5.28 6.22 0.35
C ALA A 139 6.40 6.77 1.23
N LEU A 140 7.04 7.84 0.74
CA LEU A 140 8.03 8.64 1.46
C LEU A 140 7.28 9.63 2.35
N SER A 141 7.40 9.46 3.66
CA SER A 141 6.71 10.30 4.64
C SER A 141 7.63 11.08 5.57
N GLY A 142 8.96 10.96 5.39
CA GLY A 142 9.96 11.51 6.32
C GLY A 142 9.83 10.90 7.72
N GLY A 143 9.33 9.67 7.80
CA GLY A 143 8.98 9.02 9.05
C GLY A 143 10.12 8.22 9.67
N TYR A 144 11.22 8.02 8.94
CA TYR A 144 12.40 7.29 9.39
C TYR A 144 13.62 8.20 9.29
N GLU A 145 14.49 8.15 10.31
CA GLU A 145 15.68 9.01 10.39
C GLU A 145 16.76 8.60 9.39
N ASP A 146 16.74 7.33 8.95
CA ASP A 146 17.71 6.75 8.01
C ASP A 146 17.31 6.93 6.53
N ASP A 147 16.17 7.58 6.25
CA ASP A 147 15.77 7.87 4.87
C ASP A 147 16.64 9.02 4.31
N GLU A 148 17.23 8.81 3.13
CA GLU A 148 18.02 9.82 2.43
C GLU A 148 17.43 10.08 1.04
N GLU A 149 17.20 11.35 0.67
CA GLU A 149 16.69 11.72 -0.66
C GLU A 149 17.76 12.42 -1.50
N HIS A 150 18.10 11.84 -2.65
CA HIS A 150 19.14 12.31 -3.57
C HIS A 150 18.59 12.46 -4.99
N GLY A 151 17.60 13.33 -5.17
CA GLY A 151 17.00 13.68 -6.47
C GLY A 151 16.45 12.48 -7.25
N GLU A 152 17.32 11.81 -7.97
CA GLU A 152 17.09 10.65 -8.83
C GLU A 152 17.09 9.30 -8.09
N TRP A 153 17.67 9.23 -6.89
CA TRP A 153 17.64 8.03 -6.05
C TRP A 153 17.39 8.40 -4.60
N PHE A 154 16.99 7.41 -3.80
CA PHE A 154 16.82 7.57 -2.36
C PHE A 154 17.09 6.27 -1.62
N LEU A 155 17.45 6.41 -0.35
CA LEU A 155 17.54 5.31 0.60
C LEU A 155 16.22 5.23 1.36
N TYR A 156 15.61 4.06 1.36
CA TYR A 156 14.32 3.81 1.98
C TYR A 156 14.43 2.80 3.11
N THR A 157 13.91 3.17 4.27
CA THR A 157 13.83 2.29 5.42
C THR A 157 12.58 1.42 5.38
N GLY A 158 12.76 0.13 5.63
CA GLY A 158 11.71 -0.86 5.72
C GLY A 158 10.66 -0.54 6.78
N SER A 159 9.57 -1.31 6.74
CA SER A 159 8.56 -1.24 7.78
C SER A 159 8.92 -2.15 8.95
N GLY A 160 8.65 -1.70 10.18
CA GLY A 160 8.86 -2.51 11.37
C GLY A 160 9.43 -1.72 12.52
N GLY A 161 9.91 -2.45 13.52
CA GLY A 161 10.68 -1.89 14.62
C GLY A 161 9.92 -0.90 15.51
N ARG A 162 8.59 -0.87 15.49
CA ARG A 162 7.82 0.11 16.29
C ARG A 162 6.86 -0.62 17.19
N ASP A 163 6.87 -0.28 18.48
CA ASP A 163 5.82 -0.69 19.39
C ASP A 163 4.53 0.07 19.06
N LEU A 164 3.61 -0.61 18.38
CA LEU A 164 2.29 -0.10 17.99
C LEU A 164 1.18 -0.54 18.97
N SER A 165 1.54 -1.05 20.15
CA SER A 165 0.58 -1.39 21.20
C SER A 165 -0.29 -0.18 21.58
N GLY A 166 -1.55 -0.47 21.95
CA GLY A 166 -2.53 0.58 22.31
C GLY A 166 -3.16 1.29 21.09
N ASN A 167 -3.28 0.62 19.95
CA ASN A 167 -3.93 1.15 18.74
C ASN A 167 -3.21 2.40 18.16
N LYS A 168 -1.88 2.42 18.29
CA LYS A 168 -1.02 3.43 17.69
C LYS A 168 -0.77 3.09 16.22
N ARG A 169 -0.70 4.11 15.38
CA ARG A 169 -0.38 3.97 13.94
C ARG A 169 1.08 4.32 13.63
N ILE A 170 1.71 5.09 14.51
CA ILE A 170 3.11 5.52 14.42
C ILE A 170 3.72 5.49 15.83
N ASN A 171 5.02 5.26 15.92
CA ASN A 171 5.82 5.43 17.13
C ASN A 171 7.20 5.96 16.72
N LYS A 172 7.73 6.93 17.47
CA LYS A 172 9.07 7.50 17.22
C LYS A 172 10.19 6.57 17.69
N LYS A 173 9.93 5.77 18.73
CA LYS A 173 10.92 4.81 19.24
C LYS A 173 10.97 3.61 18.31
N GLN A 174 12.14 3.41 17.71
CA GLN A 174 12.46 2.27 16.86
C GLN A 174 13.16 1.18 17.69
N SER A 175 12.92 -0.08 17.33
CA SER A 175 13.48 -1.32 17.87
C SER A 175 13.86 -2.22 16.68
N SER A 176 14.46 -3.38 16.93
CA SER A 176 14.80 -4.34 15.86
C SER A 176 13.61 -4.66 14.93
N GLU A 177 13.85 -4.56 13.61
CA GLU A 177 12.85 -4.93 12.62
C GLU A 177 12.84 -6.45 12.38
N THR A 178 11.79 -7.12 12.86
CA THR A 178 11.47 -8.47 12.36
C THR A 178 11.00 -8.35 10.91
N PHE A 179 11.42 -9.28 10.04
CA PHE A 179 11.11 -9.24 8.60
C PHE A 179 9.58 -9.29 8.36
N PHE A 180 8.95 -8.13 8.26
CA PHE A 180 7.53 -8.04 7.95
C PHE A 180 7.29 -8.44 6.49
N LYS A 181 6.09 -8.94 6.19
CA LYS A 181 5.68 -9.39 4.84
C LYS A 181 5.95 -8.33 3.75
N PHE A 182 5.94 -7.05 4.11
CA PHE A 182 6.21 -5.95 3.18
C PHE A 182 7.70 -5.76 2.85
N ASN A 183 8.61 -5.98 3.81
CA ASN A 183 10.05 -5.90 3.55
C ASN A 183 10.48 -7.06 2.63
N VAL A 184 9.84 -8.23 2.77
CA VAL A 184 9.99 -9.33 1.81
C VAL A 184 9.56 -8.90 0.41
N ALA A 185 8.43 -8.19 0.29
CA ALA A 185 7.91 -7.72 -0.99
C ALA A 185 8.90 -6.79 -1.71
N LEU A 186 9.54 -5.87 -0.97
CA LEU A 186 10.61 -5.01 -1.53
C LEU A 186 11.83 -5.83 -1.98
N ARG A 187 12.24 -6.82 -1.20
CA ARG A 187 13.33 -7.73 -1.58
C ARG A 187 13.00 -8.53 -2.85
N VAL A 188 11.74 -8.95 -3.01
CA VAL A 188 11.26 -9.62 -4.23
C VAL A 188 11.30 -8.65 -5.41
N SER A 189 10.81 -7.42 -5.27
CA SER A 189 10.93 -6.40 -6.33
C SER A 189 12.38 -6.13 -6.71
N CYS A 190 13.30 -6.10 -5.74
CA CYS A 190 14.74 -5.96 -5.99
C CYS A 190 15.30 -7.12 -6.82
N ARG A 191 14.98 -8.36 -6.43
CA ARG A 191 15.44 -9.56 -7.14
C ARG A 191 14.96 -9.62 -8.59
N HIS A 192 13.75 -9.14 -8.87
CA HIS A 192 13.13 -9.24 -10.18
C HIS A 192 13.19 -7.94 -11.00
N GLY A 193 13.72 -6.84 -10.44
CA GLY A 193 13.74 -5.54 -11.10
C GLY A 193 12.33 -4.97 -11.35
N TYR A 194 11.36 -5.26 -10.48
CA TYR A 194 9.98 -4.81 -10.69
C TYR A 194 9.83 -3.29 -10.47
N PRO A 195 9.01 -2.62 -11.29
CA PRO A 195 8.75 -1.20 -11.14
C PRO A 195 7.89 -0.92 -9.91
N VAL A 196 8.31 0.05 -9.11
CA VAL A 196 7.67 0.47 -7.86
C VAL A 196 7.23 1.93 -7.99
N ARG A 197 5.93 2.20 -7.88
CA ARG A 197 5.40 3.57 -7.83
C ARG A 197 5.81 4.25 -6.53
N VAL A 198 6.22 5.51 -6.60
CA VAL A 198 6.64 6.28 -5.42
C VAL A 198 5.74 7.49 -5.23
N VAL A 199 5.24 7.67 -4.01
CA VAL A 199 4.61 8.92 -3.57
C VAL A 199 5.43 9.55 -2.45
N SER A 200 5.47 10.87 -2.38
CA SER A 200 6.09 11.59 -1.26
C SER A 200 5.12 12.57 -0.62
N ILE A 201 5.29 12.81 0.69
CA ILE A 201 4.58 13.88 1.38
C ILE A 201 5.37 15.16 1.19
N ILE A 202 4.78 16.15 0.51
CA ILE A 202 5.36 17.47 0.35
C ILE A 202 4.75 18.43 1.38
N GLN A 203 5.61 19.28 1.95
CA GLN A 203 5.17 20.37 2.82
C GLN A 203 5.11 21.66 2.01
N ILE A 204 3.91 22.19 1.82
CA ILE A 204 3.69 23.45 1.12
C ILE A 204 3.63 24.54 2.19
N CYS A 205 4.47 25.56 2.03
CA CYS A 205 4.37 26.81 2.79
C CYS A 205 3.62 27.81 1.90
N PRO A 206 2.35 28.13 2.18
CA PRO A 206 1.61 29.10 1.37
C PRO A 206 2.26 30.48 1.51
N GLN A 207 2.79 31.03 0.43
CA GLN A 207 3.29 32.40 0.38
C GLN A 207 2.10 33.34 0.12
N VAL A 208 1.49 33.89 1.16
CA VAL A 208 0.44 34.92 1.01
C VAL A 208 0.95 36.25 1.57
N GLY A 209 1.60 37.03 0.70
CA GLY A 209 2.11 38.37 1.04
C GLY A 209 3.27 38.39 2.04
N TYR A 210 3.89 39.57 2.22
CA TYR A 210 5.07 39.80 3.07
C TYR A 210 4.86 39.57 4.58
N ASN A 211 3.74 38.96 5.00
CA ASN A 211 3.44 38.65 6.39
C ASN A 211 3.08 37.17 6.54
N ILE A 212 3.99 36.42 7.16
CA ILE A 212 3.80 35.02 7.55
C ILE A 212 2.80 34.99 8.71
N LEU A 213 1.50 34.96 8.41
CA LEU A 213 0.47 34.71 9.41
C LEU A 213 0.25 33.20 9.50
N SER A 214 0.68 32.61 10.63
CA SER A 214 0.45 31.22 11.06
C SER A 214 0.50 30.17 9.94
N ILE A 215 1.68 29.61 9.71
CA ILE A 215 1.93 28.53 8.74
C ILE A 215 1.18 27.26 9.22
N GLU A 216 -0.09 27.11 8.85
CA GLU A 216 -0.67 25.77 8.74
C GLU A 216 0.04 25.09 7.57
N HIS A 217 1.09 24.33 7.89
CA HIS A 217 1.84 23.55 6.92
C HIS A 217 0.88 22.56 6.24
N ILE A 218 0.43 22.89 5.03
CA ILE A 218 -0.40 22.00 4.23
C ILE A 218 0.52 20.88 3.75
N LYS A 219 0.18 19.66 4.13
CA LYS A 219 0.85 18.45 3.64
C LYS A 219 0.02 17.87 2.52
N GLU A 220 0.63 17.72 1.35
CA GLU A 220 0.03 17.03 0.22
C GLU A 220 0.83 15.77 -0.10
N VAL A 221 0.17 14.81 -0.76
CA VAL A 221 0.81 13.62 -1.31
C VAL A 221 1.08 13.85 -2.78
N LYS A 222 2.33 13.80 -3.21
CA LYS A 222 2.76 13.98 -4.59
C LYS A 222 3.19 12.65 -5.19
N TYR A 223 2.71 12.31 -6.37
CA TYR A 223 3.26 11.20 -7.14
C TYR A 223 4.61 11.62 -7.76
N ARG A 224 5.66 10.85 -7.45
CA ARG A 224 7.02 11.12 -7.92
C ARG A 224 7.18 10.53 -9.31
N ASP A 225 7.34 9.22 -9.41
CA ASP A 225 7.32 8.44 -10.65
C ASP A 225 7.48 6.94 -10.29
N ILE A 226 7.95 6.15 -11.25
CA ILE A 226 8.40 4.78 -11.13
C ILE A 226 9.89 4.70 -10.79
N TYR A 227 10.19 3.89 -9.78
CA TYR A 227 11.53 3.58 -9.32
C TYR A 227 11.75 2.07 -9.34
N VAL A 228 13.01 1.65 -9.25
CA VAL A 228 13.42 0.24 -9.11
C VAL A 228 14.23 0.11 -7.83
N VAL A 229 14.04 -0.99 -7.10
CA VAL A 229 14.87 -1.31 -5.93
C VAL A 229 16.16 -1.96 -6.42
N VAL A 230 17.27 -1.23 -6.40
CA VAL A 230 18.56 -1.70 -6.91
C VAL A 230 19.28 -2.58 -5.88
N LEU A 231 19.17 -2.24 -4.60
CA LEU A 231 19.78 -2.98 -3.52
C LEU A 231 18.85 -3.04 -2.31
N ALA A 232 18.77 -4.20 -1.66
CA ALA A 232 18.02 -4.39 -0.43
C ALA A 232 18.85 -5.17 0.59
N TYR A 233 19.19 -4.56 1.73
CA TYR A 233 20.13 -5.13 2.71
C TYR A 233 19.77 -4.77 4.15
N ARG A 234 20.47 -5.41 5.11
CA ARG A 234 20.40 -5.07 6.53
C ARG A 234 21.69 -4.37 6.94
N THR A 235 21.58 -3.32 7.76
CA THR A 235 22.73 -2.55 8.24
C THR A 235 23.67 -3.33 9.16
N SER A 236 23.21 -4.37 9.84
CA SER A 236 24.03 -5.26 10.66
C SER A 236 23.46 -6.69 10.67
N PRO A 237 24.27 -7.75 10.86
CA PRO A 237 23.76 -9.09 11.17
C PRO A 237 23.52 -9.32 12.67
N TYR A 238 24.02 -8.44 13.56
CA TYR A 238 24.23 -8.73 14.99
C TYR A 238 23.59 -7.73 15.97
N ARG A 239 23.01 -6.62 15.51
CA ARG A 239 22.28 -5.62 16.34
C ARG A 239 20.88 -5.38 15.80
N GLU A 240 20.07 -4.53 16.43
CA GLU A 240 18.78 -4.10 15.90
C GLU A 240 18.95 -3.60 14.46
N THR A 241 18.42 -4.36 13.49
CA THR A 241 18.71 -4.17 12.07
C THR A 241 17.61 -3.38 11.40
N ASN A 242 17.95 -2.30 10.71
CA ASN A 242 17.05 -1.65 9.77
C ASN A 242 17.19 -2.32 8.41
N PHE A 243 16.06 -2.63 7.78
CA PHE A 243 16.05 -3.08 6.39
C PHE A 243 16.11 -1.84 5.50
N LEU A 244 17.15 -1.72 4.68
CA LEU A 244 17.35 -0.57 3.80
C LEU A 244 17.23 -0.98 2.34
N CYS A 245 16.62 -0.12 1.55
CA CYS A 245 16.46 -0.26 0.11
C CYS A 245 17.04 0.95 -0.61
N HIS A 246 18.01 0.73 -1.50
CA HIS A 246 18.43 1.76 -2.46
C HIS A 246 17.43 1.74 -3.62
N MET A 247 16.72 2.83 -3.83
CA MET A 247 15.73 2.98 -4.88
C MET A 247 16.18 4.03 -5.89
N THR A 248 16.18 3.68 -7.17
CA THR A 248 16.66 4.55 -8.26
C THR A 248 15.56 4.75 -9.28
N HIS A 249 15.46 5.96 -9.83
CA HIS A 249 14.50 6.29 -10.86
C HIS A 249 14.63 5.34 -12.07
N ILE A 250 13.51 4.86 -12.62
CA ILE A 250 13.53 3.81 -13.66
C ILE A 250 14.32 4.23 -14.92
N ASN A 251 14.30 5.53 -15.26
CA ASN A 251 15.03 6.04 -16.42
C ASN A 251 16.55 5.89 -16.30
N LEU A 252 17.11 5.75 -15.09
CA LEU A 252 18.54 5.52 -14.88
C LEU A 252 18.88 4.03 -14.84
N PHE A 253 17.90 3.16 -14.60
CA PHE A 253 18.11 1.72 -14.51
C PHE A 253 18.50 1.09 -15.86
N PHE A 254 18.01 1.64 -16.97
CA PHE A 254 18.35 1.16 -18.32
C PHE A 254 19.76 1.54 -18.80
N PHE A 255 20.54 2.29 -18.01
CA PHE A 255 21.89 2.73 -18.37
C PHE A 255 23.01 1.99 -17.62
N TYR A 256 22.67 1.06 -16.72
CA TYR A 256 23.67 0.20 -16.07
C TYR A 256 23.64 -1.21 -16.68
N PRO A 257 24.71 -1.64 -17.38
CA PRO A 257 24.80 -2.96 -18.01
C PRO A 257 24.87 -4.12 -17.02
#